data_AF-A0AAU6FT27-F1
#
_entry.id   AF-A0AAU6FT27-F1
#
_cell.length_a   1.000
_cell.length_b   1.000
_cell.length_c   1.000
_cell.angle_alpha   90.00
_cell.angle_beta   90.00
_cell.angle_gamma   90.00
#
_symmetry.space_group_name_H-M   'P 1'
#
loop_
_entity.id
_entity.type
_entity.pdbx_description
1 polymer ?
#
loop_
_entity_poly.entity_id
_entity_poly.type
_entity_poly.pdbx_seq_one_letter_code
_entity_poly.pdbx_strand_id
1 'polypeptide(L)'
;MGDLVKGMVEPLAKRWTATMGGPLLLFWMAGALTVLHRFGPPSELCGRTGALGRPVCRIAGQGAWGTALLAAALTAGLVLSAVALSAVASPALEVLAGRWGTSAPAVALAHRLTARHASRRERLGRRAADRSGPGAHQGDRLIAWRAQNAWRRTGAGRAWSHYPRRRDELRPTAVGNALHGVAAGIERNYGLSLPVCWGPFVECLEATARERLTASATRVLGRTQALVCAVLAPVWTLLLEGVAARVVWLVVCALWVWGAHRALRSGTEQYCEHVRDVFAVHRIRLYRAAGFPAPVSTEAEVASGNALSEALAMELTRDTLFAWPDAP
;
A
#
# COMPACT_ATOMS: atom_id res chain seq x y z
N MET A 1 16.90 -30.75 -6.74
CA MET A 1 15.61 -30.24 -6.20
C MET A 1 15.78 -29.41 -4.92
N GLY A 2 16.67 -29.79 -3.98
CA GLY A 2 16.92 -29.04 -2.74
C GLY A 2 17.43 -27.60 -2.93
N ASP A 3 18.34 -27.36 -3.89
CA ASP A 3 18.92 -26.02 -4.09
C ASP A 3 17.96 -25.03 -4.77
N LEU A 4 17.00 -25.53 -5.55
CA LEU A 4 15.99 -24.69 -6.23
C LEU A 4 14.89 -24.25 -5.27
N VAL A 5 14.46 -25.16 -4.38
CA VAL A 5 13.57 -24.83 -3.26
C VAL A 5 14.28 -23.90 -2.27
N LYS A 6 15.55 -24.14 -1.95
CA LYS A 6 16.34 -23.27 -1.07
C LYS A 6 16.53 -21.87 -1.67
N GLY A 7 16.81 -21.78 -2.98
CA GLY A 7 16.91 -20.52 -3.71
C GLY A 7 15.60 -19.73 -3.82
N MET A 8 14.44 -20.41 -3.83
CA MET A 8 13.13 -19.75 -3.78
C MET A 8 12.72 -19.35 -2.36
N VAL A 9 12.95 -20.22 -1.37
CA VAL A 9 12.47 -20.04 0.01
C VAL A 9 13.32 -19.04 0.78
N GLU A 10 14.64 -19.00 0.59
CA GLU A 10 15.52 -18.13 1.36
C GLU A 10 15.28 -16.62 1.13
N PRO A 11 15.12 -16.12 -0.12
CA PRO A 11 14.76 -14.72 -0.35
C PRO A 11 13.30 -14.44 0.02
N LEU A 12 12.39 -15.40 -0.14
CA LEU A 12 10.99 -15.25 0.29
C LEU A 12 10.90 -15.12 1.81
N ALA A 13 11.58 -15.98 2.56
CA ALA A 13 11.61 -15.98 4.02
C ALA A 13 12.27 -14.71 4.56
N LYS A 14 13.41 -14.28 4.00
CA LYS A 14 14.06 -13.01 4.40
C LYS A 14 13.19 -11.79 4.10
N ARG A 15 12.46 -11.78 2.98
CA ARG A 15 11.53 -10.68 2.65
C ARG A 15 10.27 -10.74 3.52
N TRP A 16 9.74 -11.93 3.79
CA TRP A 16 8.58 -12.17 4.65
C TRP A 16 8.79 -11.70 6.08
N THR A 17 9.87 -12.15 6.72
CA THR A 17 10.15 -11.83 8.12
C THR A 17 10.43 -10.34 8.32
N ALA A 18 11.15 -9.71 7.38
CA ALA A 18 11.51 -8.30 7.48
C ALA A 18 10.33 -7.33 7.31
N THR A 19 9.26 -7.72 6.60
CA THR A 19 8.17 -6.78 6.27
C THR A 19 6.79 -7.18 6.80
N MET A 20 6.47 -8.46 6.94
CA MET A 20 5.14 -8.92 7.38
C MET A 20 5.06 -9.26 8.86
N GLY A 21 6.19 -9.62 9.50
CA GLY A 21 6.20 -10.10 10.88
C GLY A 21 5.85 -9.02 11.91
N GLY A 22 6.39 -7.80 11.76
CA GLY A 22 6.32 -6.77 12.80
C GLY A 22 4.91 -6.45 13.30
N PRO A 23 3.98 -6.01 12.42
CA PRO A 23 2.64 -5.62 12.87
C PRO A 23 1.80 -6.78 13.41
N LEU A 24 1.95 -7.97 12.81
CA LEU A 24 1.24 -9.17 13.25
C LEU A 24 1.74 -9.64 14.63
N LEU A 25 3.06 -9.61 14.85
CA LEU A 25 3.65 -9.90 16.15
C LEU A 25 3.17 -8.92 17.21
N LEU A 26 3.13 -7.62 16.90
CA LEU A 26 2.59 -6.61 17.82
C LEU A 26 1.10 -6.85 18.14
N PHE A 27 0.30 -7.23 17.15
CA PHE A 27 -1.11 -7.56 17.34
C PHE A 27 -1.30 -8.77 18.27
N TRP A 28 -0.54 -9.84 18.08
CA TRP A 28 -0.63 -11.03 18.94
C TRP A 28 0.00 -10.82 20.32
N MET A 29 1.09 -10.06 20.42
CA MET A 29 1.68 -9.65 21.70
C MET A 29 0.69 -8.82 22.53
N ALA A 30 -0.01 -7.88 21.89
CA ALA A 30 -1.11 -7.14 22.52
C ALA A 30 -2.20 -8.09 23.04
N GLY A 31 -2.65 -9.04 22.22
CA GLY A 31 -3.60 -10.07 22.63
C GLY A 31 -3.10 -10.90 23.81
N ALA A 32 -1.87 -11.42 23.75
CA ALA A 32 -1.25 -12.19 24.80
C ALA A 32 -1.16 -11.40 26.12
N LEU A 33 -0.75 -10.13 26.07
CA LEU A 33 -0.71 -9.25 27.25
C LEU A 33 -2.10 -9.02 27.84
N THR A 34 -3.13 -8.83 27.00
CA THR A 34 -4.51 -8.67 27.49
C THR A 34 -5.06 -9.95 28.13
N VAL A 35 -4.72 -11.11 27.58
CA VAL A 35 -5.06 -12.43 28.16
C VAL A 35 -4.36 -12.64 29.50
N LEU A 36 -3.05 -12.37 29.56
CA LEU A 36 -2.26 -12.49 30.80
C LEU A 36 -2.76 -11.53 31.88
N HIS A 37 -3.11 -10.29 31.52
CA HIS A 37 -3.68 -9.32 32.45
C HIS A 37 -5.04 -9.80 33.00
N ARG A 38 -5.89 -10.41 32.17
CA ARG A 38 -7.22 -10.86 32.60
C ARG A 38 -7.16 -12.12 33.47
N PHE A 39 -6.38 -13.11 33.06
CA PHE A 39 -6.43 -14.44 33.67
C PHE A 39 -5.28 -14.73 34.63
N GLY A 40 -4.27 -13.84 34.70
CA GLY A 40 -3.07 -14.04 35.49
C GLY A 40 -2.02 -14.90 34.77
N PRO A 41 -0.97 -15.34 35.49
CA PRO A 41 0.08 -16.17 34.91
C PRO A 41 -0.45 -17.54 34.43
N PRO A 42 0.27 -18.22 33.53
CA PRO A 42 -0.13 -19.52 32.96
C PRO A 42 -0.50 -20.60 34.00
N SER A 43 0.10 -20.55 35.18
CA SER A 43 -0.19 -21.45 36.31
C SER A 43 -1.61 -21.26 36.86
N GLU A 44 -2.12 -20.03 36.89
CA GLU A 44 -3.47 -19.70 37.39
C GLU A 44 -4.55 -19.84 36.31
N LEU A 45 -4.16 -19.69 35.03
CA LEU A 45 -5.03 -19.83 33.87
C LEU A 45 -5.79 -21.17 33.86
N CYS A 46 -5.16 -22.25 34.30
CA CYS A 46 -5.77 -23.58 34.33
C CYS A 46 -6.89 -23.76 35.36
N GLY A 47 -6.90 -22.96 36.43
CA GLY A 47 -7.98 -22.97 37.42
C GLY A 47 -9.20 -22.15 36.97
N ARG A 48 -9.01 -21.08 36.20
CA ARG A 48 -10.07 -20.07 35.90
C ARG A 48 -10.79 -20.24 34.56
N THR A 49 -10.18 -20.86 33.56
CA THR A 49 -10.64 -20.81 32.15
C THR A 49 -11.77 -21.78 31.78
N GLY A 50 -12.34 -22.50 32.75
CA GLY A 50 -13.51 -23.35 32.53
C GLY A 50 -13.32 -24.39 31.42
N ALA A 51 -14.36 -24.65 30.64
CA ALA A 51 -14.36 -25.69 29.59
C ALA A 51 -13.38 -25.41 28.43
N LEU A 52 -13.09 -24.14 28.13
CA LEU A 52 -12.24 -23.74 27.00
C LEU A 52 -10.74 -23.89 27.27
N GLY A 53 -10.28 -23.74 28.51
CA GLY A 53 -8.86 -23.90 28.86
C GLY A 53 -8.44 -25.32 29.25
N ARG A 54 -9.41 -26.21 29.55
CA ARG A 54 -9.16 -27.64 29.82
C ARG A 54 -8.26 -28.34 28.78
N PRO A 55 -8.46 -28.19 27.45
CA PRO A 55 -7.58 -28.83 26.46
C PRO A 55 -6.15 -28.28 26.51
N VAL A 56 -5.98 -26.96 26.64
CA VAL A 56 -4.66 -26.31 26.70
C VAL A 56 -3.89 -26.78 27.93
N CYS A 57 -4.56 -26.86 29.08
CA CYS A 57 -3.96 -27.32 30.33
C CYS A 57 -3.64 -28.82 30.32
N ARG A 58 -4.49 -29.64 29.68
CA ARG A 58 -4.21 -31.07 29.50
C ARG A 58 -2.97 -31.28 28.64
N ILE A 59 -2.81 -30.50 27.56
CA ILE A 59 -1.63 -30.56 26.70
C ILE A 59 -0.40 -30.07 27.48
N ALA A 60 -0.47 -28.93 28.16
CA ALA A 60 0.63 -28.39 28.97
C ALA A 60 1.11 -29.36 30.06
N GLY A 61 0.19 -30.16 30.64
CA GLY A 61 0.50 -31.19 31.63
C GLY A 61 1.31 -32.39 31.10
N GLN A 62 1.48 -32.55 29.78
CA GLN A 62 2.26 -33.65 29.18
C GLN A 62 3.78 -33.38 29.16
N GLY A 63 4.28 -32.41 29.94
CA GLY A 63 5.70 -32.07 30.03
C GLY A 63 6.26 -31.52 28.71
N ALA A 64 7.44 -31.97 28.31
CA ALA A 64 8.14 -31.46 27.13
C ALA A 64 7.33 -31.60 25.83
N TRP A 65 6.63 -32.73 25.62
CA TRP A 65 5.78 -32.93 24.45
C TRP A 65 4.60 -31.95 24.39
N GLY A 66 4.00 -31.66 25.56
CA GLY A 66 2.97 -30.65 25.69
C GLY A 66 3.43 -29.27 25.23
N THR A 67 4.61 -28.85 25.70
CA THR A 67 5.20 -27.56 25.31
C THR A 67 5.51 -27.50 23.81
N ALA A 68 6.01 -28.59 23.23
CA ALA A 68 6.29 -28.67 21.79
C ALA A 68 5.01 -28.56 20.95
N LEU A 69 3.92 -29.24 21.35
CA LEU A 69 2.63 -29.17 20.67
C LEU A 69 2.01 -27.78 20.76
N LEU A 70 2.08 -27.12 21.92
CA LEU A 70 1.60 -25.74 22.09
C LEU A 70 2.42 -24.76 21.26
N ALA A 71 3.75 -24.88 21.24
CA ALA A 71 4.61 -24.06 20.41
C ALA A 71 4.31 -24.26 18.92
N ALA A 72 4.09 -25.51 18.48
CA ALA A 72 3.69 -25.83 17.11
C ALA A 72 2.33 -25.23 16.75
N ALA A 73 1.33 -25.34 17.64
CA ALA A 73 0.00 -24.77 17.44
C ALA A 73 0.03 -23.23 17.38
N LEU A 74 0.78 -22.57 18.26
CA LEU A 74 0.97 -21.11 18.24
C LEU A 74 1.67 -20.67 16.95
N THR A 75 2.70 -21.39 16.54
CA THR A 75 3.42 -21.11 15.29
C THR A 75 2.49 -21.28 14.08
N ALA A 76 1.69 -22.35 14.05
CA ALA A 76 0.71 -22.58 13.00
C ALA A 76 -0.35 -21.46 12.97
N GLY A 77 -0.87 -21.03 14.13
CA GLY A 77 -1.80 -19.90 14.23
C GLY A 77 -1.20 -18.58 13.72
N LEU A 78 0.06 -18.30 14.05
CA LEU A 78 0.79 -17.13 13.54
C LEU A 78 0.98 -17.20 12.02
N VAL A 79 1.38 -18.35 11.48
CA VAL A 79 1.57 -18.56 10.04
C VAL A 79 0.24 -18.40 9.29
N LEU A 80 -0.84 -19.03 9.76
CA LEU A 80 -2.17 -18.89 9.17
C LEU A 80 -2.67 -17.45 9.22
N SER A 81 -2.42 -16.74 10.32
CA SER A 81 -2.75 -15.32 10.44
C SER A 81 -1.96 -14.46 9.45
N ALA A 82 -0.68 -14.75 9.21
CA ALA A 82 0.14 -14.04 8.24
C ALA A 82 -0.33 -14.26 6.80
N VAL A 83 -0.72 -15.50 6.47
CA VAL A 83 -1.32 -15.84 5.17
C VAL A 83 -2.65 -15.12 4.98
N ALA A 84 -3.54 -15.18 5.98
CA ALA A 84 -4.83 -14.48 5.95
C ALA A 84 -4.64 -12.96 5.82
N LEU A 85 -3.70 -12.38 6.57
CA LEU A 85 -3.38 -10.96 6.50
C LEU A 85 -2.86 -10.55 5.11
N SER A 86 -2.06 -11.42 4.47
CA SER A 86 -1.59 -11.20 3.10
C SER A 86 -2.73 -11.27 2.09
N ALA A 87 -3.65 -12.22 2.25
CA ALA A 87 -4.84 -12.34 1.39
C ALA A 87 -5.78 -11.13 1.53
N VAL A 88 -5.92 -10.57 2.73
CA VAL A 88 -6.77 -9.39 3.00
C VAL A 88 -6.11 -8.08 2.58
N ALA A 89 -4.78 -8.01 2.54
CA ALA A 89 -4.07 -6.77 2.26
C ALA A 89 -4.36 -6.19 0.86
N SER A 90 -4.50 -7.04 -0.17
CA SER A 90 -4.84 -6.58 -1.53
C SER A 90 -6.26 -6.00 -1.62
N PRO A 91 -7.33 -6.70 -1.20
CA PRO A 91 -8.67 -6.12 -1.10
C PRO A 91 -8.72 -4.85 -0.24
N ALA A 92 -8.01 -4.85 0.89
CA ALA A 92 -7.93 -3.67 1.75
C ALA A 92 -7.31 -2.48 1.00
N LEU A 93 -6.28 -2.70 0.18
CA LEU A 93 -5.68 -1.66 -0.64
C LEU A 93 -6.66 -1.17 -1.72
N GLU A 94 -7.50 -2.02 -2.31
CA GLU A 94 -8.53 -1.60 -3.27
C GLU A 94 -9.61 -0.72 -2.63
N VAL A 95 -10.08 -1.11 -1.44
CA VAL A 95 -10.99 -0.29 -0.63
C VAL A 95 -10.33 1.04 -0.30
N LEU A 96 -9.06 1.04 0.10
CA LEU A 96 -8.29 2.25 0.37
C LEU A 96 -8.00 3.06 -0.90
N ALA A 97 -7.99 2.45 -2.09
CA ALA A 97 -7.92 3.13 -3.37
C ALA A 97 -9.27 3.74 -3.81
N GLY A 98 -10.35 3.47 -3.06
CA GLY A 98 -11.68 4.03 -3.28
C GLY A 98 -12.64 3.13 -4.06
N ARG A 99 -12.35 1.82 -4.19
CA ARG A 99 -13.29 0.84 -4.76
C ARG A 99 -14.27 0.37 -3.67
N TRP A 100 -15.33 1.13 -3.43
CA TRP A 100 -16.30 0.86 -2.34
C TRP A 100 -17.56 0.12 -2.78
N GLY A 101 -17.63 -0.30 -4.04
CA GLY A 101 -18.81 -0.90 -4.64
C GLY A 101 -19.84 0.14 -5.08
N THR A 102 -21.03 -0.35 -5.46
CA THR A 102 -22.12 0.43 -6.08
C THR A 102 -23.29 0.72 -5.14
N SER A 103 -23.17 0.38 -3.85
CA SER A 103 -24.25 0.63 -2.90
C SER A 103 -24.49 2.13 -2.71
N ALA A 104 -25.77 2.55 -2.67
CA ALA A 104 -26.15 3.96 -2.51
C ALA A 104 -25.43 4.71 -1.37
N PRO A 105 -25.27 4.17 -0.14
CA PRO A 105 -24.53 4.86 0.91
C PRO A 105 -23.03 4.99 0.61
N ALA A 106 -22.41 3.97 -0.02
CA ALA A 106 -21.01 4.03 -0.40
C ALA A 106 -20.77 5.08 -1.50
N VAL A 107 -21.66 5.14 -2.49
CA VAL A 107 -21.62 6.15 -3.57
C VAL A 107 -21.83 7.56 -2.99
N ALA A 108 -22.80 7.76 -2.11
CA ALA A 108 -23.03 9.05 -1.45
C ALA A 108 -21.81 9.52 -0.63
N LEU A 109 -21.19 8.60 0.13
CA LEU A 109 -19.98 8.88 0.89
C LEU A 109 -18.79 9.18 -0.05
N ALA A 110 -18.65 8.42 -1.13
CA ALA A 110 -17.61 8.63 -2.13
C ALA A 110 -17.73 10.00 -2.79
N HIS A 111 -18.94 10.45 -3.17
CA HIS A 111 -19.17 11.80 -3.71
C HIS A 111 -18.78 12.89 -2.72
N ARG A 112 -19.19 12.77 -1.44
CA ARG A 112 -18.85 13.75 -0.39
C ARG A 112 -17.34 13.87 -0.21
N LEU A 113 -16.64 12.75 -0.17
CA LEU A 113 -15.19 12.74 0.03
C LEU A 113 -14.43 13.19 -1.22
N THR A 114 -14.91 12.83 -2.40
CA THR A 114 -14.38 13.31 -3.69
C THR A 114 -14.52 14.83 -3.79
N ALA A 115 -15.66 15.41 -3.38
CA ALA A 115 -15.84 16.85 -3.31
C ALA A 115 -14.84 17.52 -2.34
N ARG A 116 -14.62 16.94 -1.15
CA ARG A 116 -13.59 17.41 -0.20
C ARG A 116 -12.19 17.38 -0.82
N HIS A 117 -11.87 16.31 -1.56
CA HIS A 117 -10.60 16.17 -2.26
C HIS A 117 -10.46 17.17 -3.42
N ALA A 118 -11.54 17.48 -4.14
CA ALA A 118 -11.57 18.52 -5.17
C ALA A 118 -11.23 19.90 -4.57
N SER A 119 -11.93 20.32 -3.51
CA SER A 119 -11.63 21.58 -2.83
C SER A 119 -10.20 21.60 -2.27
N ARG A 120 -9.70 20.46 -1.77
CA ARG A 120 -8.33 20.35 -1.28
C ARG A 120 -7.31 20.50 -2.40
N ARG A 121 -7.54 19.87 -3.55
CA ARG A 121 -6.69 19.99 -4.74
C ARG A 121 -6.60 21.44 -5.20
N GLU A 122 -7.72 22.14 -5.30
CA GLU A 122 -7.75 23.56 -5.67
C GLU A 122 -6.95 24.42 -4.69
N ARG A 123 -7.09 24.20 -3.38
CA ARG A 123 -6.28 24.91 -2.37
C ARG A 123 -4.80 24.61 -2.51
N LEU A 124 -4.42 23.35 -2.78
CA LEU A 124 -3.02 22.98 -3.01
C LEU A 124 -2.48 23.60 -4.29
N GLY A 125 -3.27 23.62 -5.37
CA GLY A 125 -2.91 24.23 -6.64
C GLY A 125 -2.68 25.74 -6.51
N ARG A 126 -3.57 26.45 -5.81
CA ARG A 126 -3.37 27.88 -5.50
C ARG A 126 -2.09 28.11 -4.71
N ARG A 127 -1.84 27.31 -3.66
CA ARG A 127 -0.60 27.40 -2.85
C ARG A 127 0.67 27.06 -3.63
N ALA A 128 0.58 26.16 -4.62
CA ALA A 128 1.71 25.80 -5.47
C ALA A 128 1.98 26.88 -6.54
N ALA A 129 0.93 27.51 -7.06
CA ALA A 129 1.03 28.60 -8.04
C ALA A 129 1.41 29.95 -7.39
N ASP A 130 1.12 30.13 -6.11
CA ASP A 130 1.43 31.37 -5.39
C ASP A 130 2.94 31.58 -5.26
N ARG A 131 3.47 32.45 -6.13
CA ARG A 131 4.86 32.95 -6.10
C ARG A 131 4.98 34.27 -5.35
N SER A 132 3.84 34.83 -4.95
CA SER A 132 3.73 36.09 -4.24
C SER A 132 4.15 35.81 -2.79
N GLY A 133 5.18 36.51 -2.33
CA GLY A 133 5.40 36.56 -0.88
C GLY A 133 4.34 37.45 -0.23
N PRO A 134 4.37 37.60 1.10
CA PRO A 134 3.67 38.67 1.78
C PRO A 134 3.91 39.98 1.02
N GLY A 135 2.84 40.71 0.67
CA GLY A 135 2.95 41.94 -0.13
C GLY A 135 3.87 43.01 0.50
N ALA A 136 4.18 42.87 1.79
CA ALA A 136 5.12 43.69 2.53
C ALA A 136 6.62 43.35 2.31
N HIS A 137 6.96 42.28 1.59
CA HIS A 137 8.34 41.91 1.30
C HIS A 137 8.73 42.32 -0.13
N GLN A 138 9.69 43.23 -0.23
CA GLN A 138 10.34 43.63 -1.49
C GLN A 138 11.85 43.34 -1.42
N GLY A 139 12.49 43.22 -2.59
CA GLY A 139 13.94 42.99 -2.72
C GLY A 139 14.43 41.75 -1.97
N ASP A 140 15.54 41.90 -1.25
CA ASP A 140 16.24 40.81 -0.55
C ASP A 140 15.37 40.11 0.50
N ARG A 141 14.43 40.83 1.14
CA ARG A 141 13.49 40.24 2.10
C ARG A 141 12.56 39.23 1.45
N LEU A 142 12.15 39.49 0.20
CA LEU A 142 11.33 38.56 -0.56
C LEU A 142 12.13 37.33 -0.97
N ILE A 143 13.40 37.48 -1.32
CA ILE A 143 14.31 36.38 -1.67
C ILE A 143 14.54 35.49 -0.44
N ALA A 144 14.88 36.08 0.71
CA ALA A 144 15.07 35.36 1.97
C ALA A 144 13.79 34.63 2.39
N TRP A 145 12.64 35.30 2.30
CA TRP A 145 11.34 34.67 2.56
C TRP A 145 11.06 33.50 1.62
N ARG A 146 11.34 33.65 0.31
CA ARG A 146 11.17 32.60 -0.69
C ARG A 146 12.09 31.41 -0.44
N ALA A 147 13.33 31.64 -0.02
CA ALA A 147 14.27 30.59 0.35
C ALA A 147 13.77 29.83 1.59
N GLN A 148 13.38 30.54 2.65
CA GLN A 148 12.85 29.93 3.88
C GLN A 148 11.54 29.16 3.65
N ASN A 149 10.69 29.60 2.72
CA ASN A 149 9.42 28.95 2.39
C ASN A 149 9.48 28.04 1.17
N ALA A 150 10.66 27.80 0.59
CA ALA A 150 10.82 26.92 -0.56
C ALA A 150 10.31 25.52 -0.26
N TRP A 151 10.62 24.97 0.92
CA TRP A 151 10.19 23.62 1.33
C TRP A 151 8.66 23.48 1.45
N ARG A 152 7.94 24.54 1.89
CA ARG A 152 6.47 24.53 1.96
C ARG A 152 5.86 24.50 0.56
N ARG A 153 6.44 25.28 -0.36
CA ARG A 153 6.00 25.35 -1.76
C ARG A 153 6.28 24.04 -2.50
N THR A 154 7.48 23.47 -2.34
CA THR A 154 7.79 22.15 -2.92
C THR A 154 6.95 21.05 -2.29
N GLY A 155 6.60 21.15 -1.00
CA GLY A 155 5.66 20.24 -0.35
C GLY A 155 4.24 20.34 -0.93
N ALA A 156 3.72 21.55 -1.13
CA ALA A 156 2.41 21.77 -1.74
C ALA A 156 2.38 21.35 -3.22
N GLY A 157 3.44 21.65 -3.98
CA GLY A 157 3.61 21.24 -5.37
C GLY A 157 3.67 19.73 -5.52
N ARG A 158 4.46 19.03 -4.68
CA ARG A 158 4.49 17.56 -4.63
C ARG A 158 3.12 16.99 -4.28
N ALA A 159 2.50 17.46 -3.20
CA ALA A 159 1.17 17.04 -2.79
C ALA A 159 0.11 17.26 -3.88
N TRP A 160 0.20 18.36 -4.65
CA TRP A 160 -0.69 18.65 -5.77
C TRP A 160 -0.43 17.72 -6.96
N SER A 161 0.84 17.42 -7.26
CA SER A 161 1.23 16.53 -8.37
C SER A 161 0.75 15.07 -8.21
N HIS A 162 0.39 14.67 -6.99
CA HIS A 162 -0.22 13.37 -6.72
C HIS A 162 -1.72 13.32 -7.05
N TYR A 163 -2.39 14.45 -7.25
CA TYR A 163 -3.80 14.43 -7.63
C TYR A 163 -3.97 14.28 -9.14
N PRO A 164 -5.00 13.54 -9.60
CA PRO A 164 -5.44 13.60 -10.98
C PRO A 164 -5.75 15.04 -11.41
N ARG A 165 -5.45 15.38 -12.67
CA ARG A 165 -5.68 16.74 -13.20
C ARG A 165 -7.16 16.98 -13.47
N ARG A 166 -7.87 16.01 -14.04
CA ARG A 166 -9.30 16.13 -14.30
C ARG A 166 -10.11 15.85 -13.04
N ARG A 167 -11.32 16.39 -12.94
CA ARG A 167 -12.14 16.36 -11.70
C ARG A 167 -12.94 15.06 -11.56
N ASP A 168 -13.36 14.51 -12.69
CA ASP A 168 -13.99 13.20 -12.88
C ASP A 168 -13.05 12.03 -12.53
N GLU A 169 -11.74 12.22 -12.68
CA GLU A 169 -10.72 11.24 -12.28
C GLU A 169 -10.49 11.16 -10.75
N LEU A 170 -11.04 12.09 -9.96
CA LEU A 170 -10.79 12.13 -8.52
C LEU A 170 -11.40 10.92 -7.81
N ARG A 171 -10.66 10.39 -6.84
CA ARG A 171 -11.06 9.27 -5.97
C ARG A 171 -11.41 9.78 -4.57
N PRO A 172 -12.21 9.03 -3.79
CA PRO A 172 -12.62 9.47 -2.45
C PRO A 172 -11.52 9.42 -1.39
N THR A 173 -10.37 8.82 -1.69
CA THR A 173 -9.26 8.64 -0.74
C THR A 173 -7.96 9.27 -1.25
N ALA A 174 -7.06 9.63 -0.34
CA ALA A 174 -5.74 10.16 -0.70
C ALA A 174 -4.87 9.11 -1.41
N VAL A 175 -4.91 7.85 -0.95
CA VAL A 175 -4.19 6.71 -1.55
C VAL A 175 -4.67 6.48 -2.98
N GLY A 176 -6.00 6.45 -3.19
CA GLY A 176 -6.61 6.29 -4.51
C GLY A 176 -6.27 7.43 -5.46
N ASN A 177 -6.33 8.68 -4.97
CA ASN A 177 -5.92 9.83 -5.77
C ASN A 177 -4.45 9.75 -6.19
N ALA A 178 -3.53 9.37 -5.29
CA ALA A 178 -2.11 9.24 -5.62
C ALA A 178 -1.85 8.18 -6.71
N LEU A 179 -2.41 6.98 -6.54
CA LEU A 179 -2.28 5.88 -7.50
C LEU A 179 -2.88 6.24 -8.86
N HIS A 180 -4.11 6.77 -8.87
CA HIS A 180 -4.78 7.16 -10.10
C HIS A 180 -4.11 8.38 -10.75
N GLY A 181 -3.57 9.30 -9.96
CA GLY A 181 -2.84 10.47 -10.43
C GLY A 181 -1.55 10.10 -11.16
N VAL A 182 -0.83 9.07 -10.72
CA VAL A 182 0.31 8.51 -11.46
C VAL A 182 -0.14 7.85 -12.76
N ALA A 183 -1.15 6.97 -12.71
CA ALA A 183 -1.65 6.29 -13.91
C ALA A 183 -2.09 7.28 -14.98
N ALA A 184 -2.99 8.20 -14.63
CA ALA A 184 -3.48 9.24 -15.55
C ALA A 184 -2.37 10.24 -15.94
N GLY A 185 -1.34 10.41 -15.11
CA GLY A 185 -0.17 11.21 -15.43
C GLY A 185 0.69 10.59 -16.53
N ILE A 186 0.97 9.29 -16.43
CA ILE A 186 1.72 8.51 -17.42
C ILE A 186 0.93 8.46 -18.74
N GLU A 187 -0.36 8.20 -18.69
CA GLU A 187 -1.23 8.17 -19.86
C GLU A 187 -1.28 9.53 -20.57
N ARG A 188 -1.46 10.63 -19.84
CA ARG A 188 -1.46 11.97 -20.46
C ARG A 188 -0.11 12.40 -21.03
N ASN A 189 0.99 12.04 -20.38
CA ASN A 189 2.32 12.51 -20.79
C ASN A 189 2.95 11.64 -21.87
N TYR A 190 2.61 10.36 -21.93
CA TYR A 190 3.26 9.38 -22.80
C TYR A 190 2.29 8.56 -23.65
N GLY A 191 0.97 8.74 -23.51
CA GLY A 191 -0.02 7.88 -24.17
C GLY A 191 -0.06 6.44 -23.66
N LEU A 192 0.70 6.11 -22.62
CA LEU A 192 0.81 4.74 -22.12
C LEU A 192 -0.25 4.45 -21.04
N SER A 193 -1.16 3.53 -21.33
CA SER A 193 -2.15 3.06 -20.36
C SER A 193 -1.49 2.15 -19.33
N LEU A 194 -1.28 2.68 -18.11
CA LEU A 194 -0.56 1.96 -17.06
C LEU A 194 -1.15 0.56 -16.77
N PRO A 195 -2.47 0.35 -16.64
CA PRO A 195 -3.02 -0.99 -16.38
C PRO A 195 -2.69 -2.03 -17.44
N VAL A 196 -2.56 -1.61 -18.71
CA VAL A 196 -2.27 -2.50 -19.85
C VAL A 196 -0.76 -2.73 -19.96
N CYS A 197 0.02 -1.65 -19.92
CA CYS A 197 1.45 -1.71 -20.15
C CYS A 197 2.25 -2.23 -18.93
N TRP A 198 1.67 -2.29 -17.73
CA TRP A 198 2.43 -2.57 -16.51
C TRP A 198 3.19 -3.91 -16.53
N GLY A 199 2.54 -5.00 -16.95
CA GLY A 199 3.16 -6.32 -17.00
C GLY A 199 4.39 -6.35 -17.91
N PRO A 200 4.23 -6.07 -19.22
CA PRO A 200 5.35 -5.99 -20.16
C PRO A 200 6.42 -4.99 -19.73
N PHE A 201 6.02 -3.84 -19.16
CA PHE A 201 6.96 -2.84 -18.67
C PHE A 201 7.87 -3.38 -17.59
N VAL A 202 7.34 -4.10 -16.60
CA VAL A 202 8.12 -4.68 -15.48
C VAL A 202 9.14 -5.70 -15.98
N GLU A 203 8.80 -6.50 -17.00
CA GLU A 203 9.74 -7.45 -17.60
C GLU A 203 10.89 -6.76 -18.35
N CYS A 204 10.62 -5.60 -18.94
CA CYS A 204 11.63 -4.78 -19.62
C CYS A 204 12.58 -4.01 -18.67
N LEU A 205 12.30 -4.03 -17.36
CA LEU A 205 13.12 -3.32 -16.37
C LEU A 205 14.43 -4.06 -16.08
N GLU A 206 15.49 -3.28 -15.89
CA GLU A 206 16.73 -3.76 -15.26
C GLU A 206 16.44 -4.42 -13.92
N ALA A 207 17.22 -5.45 -13.58
CA ALA A 207 17.10 -6.15 -12.31
C ALA A 207 17.15 -5.17 -11.12
N THR A 208 18.06 -4.19 -11.14
CA THR A 208 18.21 -3.18 -10.09
C THR A 208 16.97 -2.28 -9.95
N ALA A 209 16.40 -1.81 -11.06
CA ALA A 209 15.18 -0.99 -11.05
C ALA A 209 13.97 -1.81 -10.58
N ARG A 210 13.85 -3.05 -11.05
CA ARG A 210 12.80 -4.00 -10.66
C ARG A 210 12.84 -4.32 -9.17
N GLU A 211 14.02 -4.53 -8.61
CA GLU A 211 14.20 -4.78 -7.17
C GLU A 211 13.80 -3.57 -6.32
N ARG A 212 14.21 -2.35 -6.71
CA ARG A 212 13.84 -1.11 -6.01
C ARG A 212 12.34 -0.86 -6.06
N LEU A 213 11.72 -1.13 -7.21
CA LEU A 213 10.28 -1.01 -7.40
C LEU A 213 9.52 -2.03 -6.54
N THR A 214 9.97 -3.29 -6.55
CA THR A 214 9.43 -4.37 -5.72
C THR A 214 9.57 -4.05 -4.23
N ALA A 215 10.74 -3.58 -3.78
CA ALA A 215 10.97 -3.17 -2.40
C ALA A 215 10.09 -1.99 -1.97
N SER A 216 9.71 -1.11 -2.91
CA SER A 216 8.80 0.00 -2.63
C SER A 216 7.35 -0.48 -2.55
N ALA A 217 6.94 -1.39 -3.44
CA ALA A 217 5.63 -2.04 -3.40
C ALA A 217 5.43 -2.86 -2.11
N THR A 218 6.42 -3.66 -1.70
CA THR A 218 6.35 -4.45 -0.45
C THR A 218 6.25 -3.56 0.79
N ARG A 219 6.88 -2.38 0.80
CA ARG A 219 6.72 -1.39 1.89
C ARG A 219 5.30 -0.83 1.95
N VAL A 220 4.64 -0.60 0.82
CA VAL A 220 3.22 -0.19 0.79
C VAL A 220 2.35 -1.32 1.34
N LEU A 221 2.58 -2.56 0.88
CA LEU A 221 1.83 -3.73 1.33
C LEU A 221 1.97 -3.96 2.85
N GLY A 222 3.20 -3.92 3.39
CA GLY A 222 3.45 -4.06 4.83
C GLY A 222 2.79 -2.95 5.65
N ARG A 223 2.71 -1.72 5.14
CA ARG A 223 1.96 -0.62 5.79
C ARG A 223 0.45 -0.84 5.74
N THR A 224 -0.08 -1.43 4.67
CA THR A 224 -1.49 -1.84 4.58
C THR A 224 -1.79 -2.94 5.60
N GLN A 225 -0.93 -3.95 5.71
CA GLN A 225 -1.05 -5.00 6.72
C GLN A 225 -1.02 -4.42 8.14
N ALA A 226 -0.11 -3.48 8.42
CA ALA A 226 -0.06 -2.79 9.71
C ALA A 226 -1.35 -2.03 10.02
N LEU A 227 -1.96 -1.38 9.02
CA LEU A 227 -3.25 -0.72 9.17
C LEU A 227 -4.37 -1.72 9.47
N VAL A 228 -4.40 -2.87 8.78
CA VAL A 228 -5.38 -3.93 9.06
C VAL A 228 -5.23 -4.44 10.49
N CYS A 229 -4.01 -4.74 10.94
CA CYS A 229 -3.76 -5.14 12.33
C CYS A 229 -4.19 -4.07 13.33
N ALA A 230 -3.91 -2.78 13.06
CA ALA A 230 -4.31 -1.68 13.93
C ALA A 230 -5.84 -1.54 14.01
N VAL A 231 -6.56 -1.76 12.90
CA VAL A 231 -8.04 -1.73 12.85
C VAL A 231 -8.66 -2.92 13.57
N LEU A 232 -8.00 -4.08 13.59
CA LEU A 232 -8.45 -5.28 14.30
C LEU A 232 -8.09 -5.26 15.80
N ALA A 233 -7.08 -4.50 16.22
CA ALA A 233 -6.61 -4.42 17.61
C ALA A 233 -7.71 -4.08 18.67
N PRO A 234 -8.74 -3.27 18.36
CA PRO A 234 -9.87 -3.05 19.26
C PRO A 234 -10.63 -4.33 19.66
N VAL A 235 -10.54 -5.43 18.91
CA VAL A 235 -11.19 -6.71 19.28
C VAL A 235 -10.72 -7.20 20.66
N TRP A 236 -9.47 -6.91 21.04
CA TRP A 236 -8.93 -7.28 22.35
C TRP A 236 -9.58 -6.53 23.52
N THR A 237 -10.33 -5.44 23.27
CA THR A 237 -11.09 -4.74 24.33
C THR A 237 -12.10 -5.62 25.04
N LEU A 238 -12.62 -6.64 24.35
CA LEU A 238 -13.58 -7.59 24.90
C LEU A 238 -12.99 -8.37 26.08
N LEU A 239 -11.66 -8.53 26.11
CA LEU A 239 -10.93 -9.19 27.19
C LEU A 239 -10.61 -8.26 28.36
N LEU A 240 -10.69 -6.93 28.19
CA LEU A 240 -10.39 -5.98 29.25
C LEU A 240 -11.56 -5.80 30.21
N GLU A 241 -11.25 -5.75 31.50
CA GLU A 241 -12.18 -5.46 32.58
C GLU A 241 -12.02 -4.00 33.03
N GLY A 242 -13.14 -3.36 33.37
CA GLY A 242 -13.17 -1.94 33.74
C GLY A 242 -13.28 -0.98 32.56
N VAL A 243 -14.12 0.05 32.74
CA VAL A 243 -14.39 1.07 31.71
C VAL A 243 -13.15 1.88 31.39
N ALA A 244 -12.36 2.25 32.40
CA ALA A 244 -11.15 3.05 32.22
C ALA A 244 -10.10 2.33 31.33
N ALA A 245 -9.83 1.05 31.59
CA ALA A 245 -8.90 0.26 30.79
C ALA A 245 -9.36 0.14 29.33
N ARG A 246 -10.66 -0.09 29.10
CA ARG A 246 -11.23 -0.14 27.75
C ARG A 246 -11.09 1.18 27.01
N VAL A 247 -11.39 2.30 27.66
CA VAL A 247 -11.26 3.64 27.07
C VAL A 247 -9.80 3.93 26.71
N VAL A 248 -8.86 3.68 27.63
CA VAL A 248 -7.43 3.88 27.37
C VAL A 248 -6.96 3.03 26.19
N TRP A 249 -7.34 1.75 26.14
CA TRP A 249 -7.01 0.86 25.03
C TRP A 249 -7.57 1.36 23.69
N LEU A 250 -8.83 1.77 23.65
CA LEU A 250 -9.46 2.31 22.45
C LEU A 250 -8.76 3.58 21.96
N VAL A 251 -8.34 4.47 22.87
CA VAL A 251 -7.54 5.65 22.53
C VAL A 251 -6.19 5.25 21.92
N VAL A 252 -5.49 4.28 22.51
CA VAL A 252 -4.22 3.77 21.97
C VAL A 252 -4.44 3.15 20.57
N CYS A 253 -5.48 2.34 20.38
CA CYS A 253 -5.82 1.79 19.06
C CYS A 253 -6.15 2.90 18.05
N ALA A 254 -6.90 3.93 18.43
CA ALA A 254 -7.23 5.05 17.55
C ALA A 254 -5.97 5.81 17.10
N LEU A 255 -5.03 6.06 18.02
CA LEU A 255 -3.73 6.66 17.69
C LEU A 255 -2.90 5.75 16.77
N TRP A 256 -2.91 4.45 17.01
CA TRP A 256 -2.21 3.48 16.16
C TRP A 256 -2.80 3.43 14.74
N VAL A 257 -4.12 3.35 14.60
CA VAL A 257 -4.81 3.40 13.30
C VAL A 257 -4.49 4.70 12.57
N TRP A 258 -4.53 5.84 13.27
CA TRP A 258 -4.18 7.13 12.70
C TRP A 258 -2.73 7.16 12.20
N GLY A 259 -1.78 6.70 13.02
CA GLY A 259 -0.36 6.61 12.65
C GLY A 259 -0.12 5.69 11.45
N ALA A 260 -0.70 4.49 11.48
CA ALA A 260 -0.61 3.51 10.39
C ALA A 260 -1.20 4.06 9.08
N HIS A 261 -2.36 4.72 9.14
CA HIS A 261 -2.97 5.36 7.97
C HIS A 261 -2.10 6.48 7.40
N ARG A 262 -1.48 7.32 8.24
CA ARG A 262 -0.54 8.35 7.78
C ARG A 262 0.72 7.75 7.16
N ALA A 263 1.28 6.71 7.77
CA ALA A 263 2.45 6.01 7.26
C ALA A 263 2.16 5.36 5.90
N LEU A 264 1.00 4.69 5.75
CA LEU A 264 0.54 4.13 4.48
C LEU A 264 0.43 5.22 3.42
N ARG A 265 -0.27 6.32 3.71
CA ARG A 265 -0.43 7.42 2.76
C ARG A 265 0.92 7.96 2.28
N SER A 266 1.83 8.27 3.20
CA SER A 266 3.18 8.74 2.85
C SER A 266 3.94 7.71 2.03
N GLY A 267 3.75 6.42 2.32
CA GLY A 267 4.35 5.33 1.59
C GLY A 267 3.85 5.17 0.17
N THR A 268 2.54 5.30 -0.03
CA THR A 268 1.92 5.30 -1.37
C THR A 268 2.40 6.49 -2.18
N GLU A 269 2.47 7.68 -1.59
CA GLU A 269 2.99 8.89 -2.24
C GLU A 269 4.43 8.66 -2.75
N GLN A 270 5.33 8.12 -1.91
CA GLN A 270 6.71 7.76 -2.30
C GLN A 270 6.78 6.68 -3.38
N TYR A 271 5.96 5.63 -3.26
CA TYR A 271 5.88 4.57 -4.28
C TYR A 271 5.44 5.14 -5.64
N CYS A 272 4.46 6.04 -5.63
CA CYS A 272 3.96 6.73 -6.81
C CYS A 272 5.04 7.61 -7.47
N GLU A 273 5.86 8.32 -6.70
CA GLU A 273 7.02 9.06 -7.24
C GLU A 273 8.00 8.09 -7.91
N HIS A 274 8.33 6.99 -7.24
CA HIS A 274 9.26 6.00 -7.76
C HIS A 274 8.77 5.35 -9.06
N VAL A 275 7.48 5.00 -9.15
CA VAL A 275 6.85 4.50 -10.38
C VAL A 275 7.02 5.51 -11.52
N ARG A 276 6.74 6.79 -11.25
CA ARG A 276 6.86 7.86 -12.25
C ARG A 276 8.30 8.02 -12.74
N ASP A 277 9.27 7.99 -11.83
CA ASP A 277 10.68 8.12 -12.17
C ASP A 277 11.17 6.93 -13.02
N VAL A 278 10.80 5.70 -12.62
CA VAL A 278 11.15 4.48 -13.36
C VAL A 278 10.52 4.50 -14.76
N PHE A 279 9.26 4.93 -14.90
CA PHE A 279 8.62 5.11 -16.20
C PHE A 279 9.34 6.16 -17.05
N ALA A 280 9.65 7.32 -16.47
CA ALA A 280 10.35 8.38 -17.19
C ALA A 280 11.69 7.90 -17.74
N VAL A 281 12.44 7.07 -17.01
CA VAL A 281 13.75 6.57 -17.46
C VAL A 281 13.62 5.40 -18.44
N HIS A 282 12.74 4.43 -18.19
CA HIS A 282 12.77 3.14 -18.89
C HIS A 282 11.70 2.97 -19.97
N ARG A 283 10.77 3.92 -20.17
CA ARG A 283 9.67 3.80 -21.16
C ARG A 283 10.13 3.45 -22.58
N ILE A 284 11.26 3.98 -23.05
CA ILE A 284 11.79 3.70 -24.40
C ILE A 284 12.14 2.20 -24.59
N ARG A 285 12.48 1.49 -23.51
CA ARG A 285 12.75 0.05 -23.57
C ARG A 285 11.50 -0.75 -23.85
N LEU A 286 10.36 -0.32 -23.30
CA LEU A 286 9.07 -0.95 -23.58
C LEU A 286 8.74 -0.86 -25.07
N TYR A 287 8.90 0.32 -25.70
CA TYR A 287 8.70 0.45 -27.15
C TYR A 287 9.58 -0.52 -27.94
N ARG A 288 10.88 -0.56 -27.63
CA ARG A 288 11.83 -1.46 -28.33
C ARG A 288 11.48 -2.93 -28.14
N ALA A 289 11.12 -3.34 -26.92
CA ALA A 289 10.74 -4.72 -26.63
C ALA A 289 9.45 -5.13 -27.33
N ALA A 290 8.50 -4.20 -27.47
CA ALA A 290 7.25 -4.42 -28.21
C ALA A 290 7.41 -4.31 -29.74
N GLY A 291 8.62 -4.05 -30.26
CA GLY A 291 8.85 -3.84 -31.70
C GLY A 291 8.31 -2.51 -32.25
N PHE A 292 7.91 -1.58 -31.39
CA PHE A 292 7.46 -0.26 -31.80
C PHE A 292 8.65 0.70 -32.01
N PRO A 293 8.60 1.57 -33.03
CA PRO A 293 9.63 2.58 -33.23
C PRO A 293 9.68 3.53 -32.03
N ALA A 294 10.89 3.91 -31.62
CA ALA A 294 11.05 4.89 -30.55
C ALA A 294 10.49 6.26 -31.00
N PRO A 295 9.75 6.97 -30.13
CA PRO A 295 9.19 8.26 -30.50
C PRO A 295 10.28 9.30 -30.72
N VAL A 296 10.12 10.09 -31.79
CA VAL A 296 11.09 11.13 -32.21
C VAL A 296 10.85 12.49 -31.55
N SER A 297 9.65 12.71 -31.00
CA SER A 297 9.25 13.95 -30.32
C SER A 297 8.26 13.66 -29.19
N THR A 298 8.08 14.62 -28.27
CA THR A 298 7.11 14.49 -27.17
C THR A 298 5.66 14.41 -27.65
N GLU A 299 5.32 15.12 -28.74
CA GLU A 299 3.97 15.03 -29.33
C GLU A 299 3.75 13.67 -30.00
N ALA A 300 4.75 13.18 -30.75
CA ALA A 300 4.71 11.85 -31.35
C ALA A 300 4.65 10.75 -30.29
N GLU A 301 5.29 10.96 -29.13
CA GLU A 301 5.30 10.00 -28.02
C GLU A 301 3.90 9.66 -27.51
N VAL A 302 3.03 10.65 -27.35
CA VAL A 302 1.64 10.41 -26.93
C VAL A 302 0.88 9.57 -27.96
N ALA A 303 1.02 9.88 -29.24
CA ALA A 303 0.36 9.12 -30.30
C ALA A 303 0.89 7.67 -30.38
N SER A 304 2.21 7.49 -30.35
CA SER A 304 2.85 6.17 -30.35
C SER A 304 2.51 5.36 -29.11
N GLY A 305 2.42 6.00 -27.94
CA GLY A 305 2.03 5.31 -26.70
C GLY A 305 0.58 4.84 -26.71
N ASN A 306 -0.33 5.65 -27.26
CA ASN A 306 -1.72 5.24 -27.41
C ASN A 306 -1.83 4.01 -28.32
N ALA A 307 -1.14 4.03 -29.47
CA ALA A 307 -1.10 2.91 -30.41
C ALA A 307 -0.51 1.63 -29.78
N LEU A 308 0.58 1.77 -29.01
CA LEU A 308 1.18 0.65 -28.28
C LEU A 308 0.21 0.10 -27.22
N SER A 309 -0.46 0.98 -26.46
CA SER A 309 -1.42 0.57 -25.44
C SER A 309 -2.61 -0.16 -26.04
N GLU A 310 -3.11 0.29 -27.19
CA GLU A 310 -4.19 -0.37 -27.92
C GLU A 310 -3.76 -1.75 -28.44
N ALA A 311 -2.56 -1.86 -29.01
CA ALA A 311 -2.00 -3.13 -29.48
C ALA A 311 -1.89 -4.17 -28.34
N LEU A 312 -1.33 -3.77 -27.20
CA LEU A 312 -1.22 -4.63 -26.02
C LEU A 312 -2.59 -4.96 -25.40
N ALA A 313 -3.56 -4.04 -25.46
CA ALA A 313 -4.91 -4.29 -24.97
C ALA A 313 -5.67 -5.31 -25.84
N MET A 314 -5.44 -5.29 -27.17
CA MET A 314 -5.99 -6.29 -28.08
C MET A 314 -5.47 -7.70 -27.76
N GLU A 315 -4.19 -7.83 -27.43
CA GLU A 315 -3.58 -9.11 -27.02
C GLU A 315 -4.22 -9.67 -25.73
N LEU A 316 -4.58 -8.80 -24.79
CA LEU A 316 -5.25 -9.20 -23.54
C LEU A 316 -6.73 -9.58 -23.71
N THR A 317 -7.40 -9.11 -24.77
CA THR A 317 -8.85 -9.28 -24.96
C THR A 317 -9.21 -10.34 -25.99
N ARG A 318 -8.30 -10.68 -26.91
CA ARG A 318 -8.53 -11.75 -27.89
C ARG A 318 -7.79 -13.02 -27.48
N ASP A 319 -8.55 -14.07 -27.14
CA ASP A 319 -8.12 -15.48 -27.19
C ASP A 319 -7.88 -15.94 -28.66
N THR A 320 -7.37 -15.06 -29.51
CA THR A 320 -6.96 -15.47 -30.86
C THR A 320 -5.63 -16.19 -30.74
N LEU A 321 -5.62 -17.49 -31.06
CA LEU A 321 -4.41 -18.25 -31.38
C LEU A 321 -3.60 -17.45 -32.40
N PHE A 322 -2.58 -16.73 -31.94
CA PHE A 322 -1.60 -16.14 -32.83
C PHE A 322 -0.86 -17.30 -33.47
N ALA A 323 -1.17 -17.58 -34.74
CA ALA A 323 -0.27 -18.35 -35.59
C ALA A 323 1.02 -17.55 -35.67
N TRP A 324 2.02 -17.99 -34.92
CA TRP A 324 3.37 -17.47 -35.07
C TRP A 324 3.76 -17.66 -36.54
N PRO A 325 4.31 -16.64 -37.22
CA PRO A 325 4.80 -16.87 -38.57
C PRO A 325 5.86 -17.97 -38.46
N ASP A 326 5.58 -19.10 -39.12
CA ASP A 326 6.58 -20.16 -39.29
C ASP A 326 7.85 -19.50 -39.82
N ALA A 327 8.98 -19.81 -39.16
CA ALA A 327 10.27 -19.25 -39.54
C ALA A 327 10.55 -19.53 -41.03
N PRO A 328 11.18 -18.59 -41.77
CA PRO A 328 11.58 -18.83 -43.15
C PRO A 328 12.63 -19.95 -43.25
#